data_AF-A0A2E7HCT3-F1
#
_entry.id   AF-A0A2E7HCT3-F1
#
_cell.length_a   1.000
_cell.length_b   1.000
_cell.length_c   1.000
_cell.angle_alpha   90.00
_cell.angle_beta   90.00
_cell.angle_gamma   90.00
#
_symmetry.space_group_name_H-M   'P 1'
#
loop_
_entity.id
_entity.type
_entity.pdbx_description
1 polymer ?
#
loop_
_entity_poly.entity_id
_entity_poly.type
_entity_poly.pdbx_seq_one_letter_code
_entity_poly.pdbx_strand_id
1 'polypeptide(L)'
;MNPHDVTVTNTLVALQRSEDRDKPALLLRLAEKLNAAGSVNLALRTLEQANRLAPDDPKVLWALGLALCRTGNPREGLTLYDRGRWKLPAFREIWRNLPQPLWQGENVTGKRLILSAE
;
A
#
# COMPACT_ATOMS: atom_id res chain seq x y z
N MET A 1 -17.80 -7.51 23.23
CA MET A 1 -16.57 -6.85 22.77
C MET A 1 -16.34 -7.25 21.33
N ASN A 2 -16.28 -6.30 20.39
CA ASN A 2 -16.19 -6.61 18.96
C ASN A 2 -14.82 -7.30 18.69
N PRO A 3 -14.74 -8.43 17.97
CA PRO A 3 -13.47 -9.09 17.65
C PRO A 3 -12.46 -8.15 16.96
N HIS A 4 -12.94 -7.12 16.25
CA HIS A 4 -12.08 -6.09 15.67
C HIS A 4 -11.37 -5.22 16.74
N ASP A 5 -12.04 -4.88 17.85
CA ASP A 5 -11.49 -4.05 18.93
C ASP A 5 -10.37 -4.76 19.71
N VAL A 6 -10.56 -6.04 20.00
CA VAL A 6 -9.56 -6.86 20.71
C VAL A 6 -8.26 -6.95 19.89
N THR A 7 -8.41 -7.11 18.58
CA THR A 7 -7.26 -7.31 17.70
C THR A 7 -6.48 -6.02 17.44
N VAL A 8 -7.18 -4.87 17.38
CA VAL A 8 -6.56 -3.54 17.37
C VAL A 8 -5.78 -3.31 18.66
N THR A 9 -6.38 -3.59 19.81
CA THR A 9 -5.78 -3.41 21.14
C THR A 9 -4.50 -4.23 21.30
N ASN A 10 -4.52 -5.51 20.92
CA ASN A 10 -3.36 -6.39 20.97
C ASN A 10 -2.22 -5.90 20.06
N THR A 11 -2.56 -5.35 18.88
CA THR A 11 -1.55 -4.81 17.95
C THR A 11 -0.91 -3.53 18.49
N LEU A 12 -1.68 -2.66 19.14
CA LEU A 12 -1.17 -1.45 19.80
C LEU A 12 -0.21 -1.77 20.94
N VAL A 13 -0.55 -2.76 21.77
CA VAL A 13 0.33 -3.22 22.86
C VAL A 13 1.65 -3.78 22.31
N ALA A 14 1.60 -4.55 21.22
CA ALA A 14 2.80 -5.05 20.55
C ALA A 14 3.66 -3.90 19.99
N LEU A 15 3.04 -2.87 19.40
CA LEU A 15 3.72 -1.69 18.86
C LEU A 15 4.51 -0.93 19.95
N GLN A 16 3.91 -0.79 21.14
CA GLN A 16 4.51 -0.07 22.25
C GLN A 16 5.74 -0.76 22.86
N ARG A 17 5.86 -2.08 22.66
CA ARG A 17 6.98 -2.91 23.14
C ARG A 17 8.01 -3.22 22.05
N SER A 18 7.70 -2.91 20.80
CA SER A 18 8.55 -3.23 19.64
C SER A 18 9.65 -2.19 19.42
N GLU A 19 10.79 -2.64 18.93
CA GLU A 19 11.87 -1.79 18.44
C GLU A 19 11.49 -1.12 17.11
N ASP A 20 12.16 0.00 16.77
CA ASP A 20 11.82 0.80 15.58
C ASP A 20 11.87 0.00 14.26
N ARG A 21 12.69 -1.05 14.20
CA ARG A 21 12.80 -1.94 13.02
C ARG A 21 11.51 -2.70 12.70
N ASP A 22 10.74 -3.09 13.72
CA ASP A 22 9.56 -3.95 13.56
C ASP A 22 8.25 -3.15 13.50
N LYS A 23 8.29 -1.87 13.92
CA LYS A 23 7.13 -0.97 13.94
C LYS A 23 6.41 -0.82 12.59
N PRO A 24 7.09 -0.70 11.42
CA PRO A 24 6.39 -0.56 10.14
C PRO A 24 5.44 -1.72 9.84
N ALA A 25 5.88 -2.96 10.09
CA ALA A 25 5.09 -4.15 9.85
C ALA A 25 3.88 -4.26 10.80
N LEU A 26 4.04 -3.82 12.05
CA LEU A 26 2.95 -3.76 13.03
C LEU A 26 1.93 -2.67 12.69
N LEU A 27 2.40 -1.49 12.26
CA LEU A 27 1.55 -0.41 11.79
C LEU A 27 0.75 -0.81 10.54
N LEU A 28 1.37 -1.54 9.61
CA LEU A 28 0.67 -2.09 8.44
C LEU A 28 -0.48 -3.01 8.86
N ARG A 29 -0.23 -3.97 9.76
CA ARG A 29 -1.25 -4.89 10.29
C ARG A 29 -2.36 -4.14 11.04
N LEU A 30 -2.02 -3.08 11.76
CA LEU A 30 -3.01 -2.24 12.44
C LEU A 30 -3.89 -1.53 11.42
N ALA A 31 -3.31 -0.94 10.38
CA ALA A 31 -4.05 -0.27 9.31
C ALA A 31 -4.99 -1.22 8.57
N GLU A 32 -4.58 -2.47 8.30
CA GLU A 32 -5.45 -3.51 7.74
C GLU A 32 -6.69 -3.76 8.60
N LYS A 33 -6.51 -3.84 9.93
CA LYS A 33 -7.63 -4.03 10.88
C LYS A 33 -8.54 -2.82 10.93
N LEU A 34 -7.97 -1.61 10.94
CA LEU A 34 -8.72 -0.36 10.92
C LEU A 34 -9.54 -0.23 9.62
N ASN A 35 -8.97 -0.62 8.49
CA ASN A 35 -9.68 -0.67 7.21
C ASN A 35 -10.85 -1.66 7.24
N ALA A 36 -10.65 -2.86 7.78
CA ALA A 36 -11.72 -3.84 7.95
C ALA A 36 -12.84 -3.35 8.89
N ALA A 37 -12.50 -2.54 9.88
CA ALA A 37 -13.45 -1.88 10.78
C ALA A 37 -14.10 -0.61 10.19
N GLY A 38 -13.87 -0.29 8.91
CA GLY A 38 -14.40 0.92 8.26
C GLY A 38 -13.75 2.24 8.71
N SER A 39 -12.74 2.18 9.57
CA SER A 39 -12.02 3.35 10.11
C SER A 39 -10.94 3.85 9.13
N VAL A 40 -11.35 4.17 7.90
CA VAL A 40 -10.44 4.45 6.76
C VAL A 40 -9.48 5.61 7.05
N ASN A 41 -9.95 6.68 7.68
CA ASN A 41 -9.11 7.84 8.01
C ASN A 41 -8.03 7.49 9.05
N LEU A 42 -8.34 6.63 10.03
CA LEU A 42 -7.35 6.17 11.01
C LEU A 42 -6.33 5.22 10.36
N ALA A 43 -6.79 4.35 9.46
CA ALA A 43 -5.90 3.49 8.68
C ALA A 43 -4.91 4.32 7.85
N LEU A 44 -5.39 5.38 7.19
CA LEU A 44 -4.53 6.30 6.44
C LEU A 44 -3.42 6.91 7.32
N ARG A 45 -3.78 7.52 8.46
CA ARG A 45 -2.77 8.10 9.37
C ARG A 45 -1.78 7.06 9.90
N THR A 46 -2.25 5.84 10.13
CA THR A 46 -1.39 4.72 10.57
C THR A 46 -0.40 4.33 9.47
N LEU A 47 -0.84 4.30 8.21
CA LEU A 47 0.02 4.03 7.04
C LEU A 47 1.00 5.16 6.77
N GLU A 48 0.61 6.42 6.97
CA GLU A 48 1.53 7.56 6.91
C GLU A 48 2.65 7.42 7.95
N GLN A 49 2.33 6.95 9.16
CA GLN A 49 3.33 6.65 10.18
C GLN A 49 4.24 5.50 9.76
N ALA A 50 3.69 4.41 9.21
CA ALA A 50 4.48 3.30 8.70
C ALA A 50 5.45 3.78 7.60
N ASN A 51 4.98 4.64 6.70
CA ASN A 51 5.77 5.18 5.59
C ASN A 51 6.89 6.12 6.08
N ARG A 52 6.69 6.86 7.18
CA ARG A 52 7.78 7.66 7.78
C ARG A 52 8.92 6.79 8.33
N LEU A 53 8.60 5.59 8.82
CA LEU A 53 9.60 4.66 9.37
C LEU A 53 10.24 3.78 8.29
N ALA A 54 9.50 3.46 7.23
CA ALA A 54 9.96 2.63 6.12
C ALA A 54 9.46 3.17 4.77
N PRO A 55 10.06 4.27 4.26
CA PRO A 55 9.58 4.97 3.06
C PRO A 55 9.75 4.18 1.75
N ASP A 56 10.54 3.11 1.79
CA ASP A 56 10.81 2.24 0.63
C ASP A 56 10.26 0.83 0.79
N ASP A 57 9.51 0.53 1.87
CA ASP A 57 8.85 -0.76 2.04
C ASP A 57 7.73 -0.90 1.00
N PRO A 58 7.82 -1.89 0.07
CA PRO A 58 6.82 -2.08 -0.97
C PRO A 58 5.40 -2.30 -0.46
N LYS A 59 5.24 -2.98 0.68
CA LYS A 59 3.92 -3.27 1.27
C LYS A 59 3.30 -2.00 1.84
N VAL A 60 4.10 -1.18 2.50
CA VAL A 60 3.65 0.11 3.07
C VAL A 60 3.25 1.07 1.94
N LEU A 61 4.10 1.21 0.91
CA LEU A 61 3.81 2.05 -0.26
C LEU A 61 2.51 1.62 -0.97
N TRP A 62 2.35 0.32 -1.20
CA TRP A 62 1.16 -0.25 -1.81
C TRP A 62 -0.12 0.03 -0.98
N ALA A 63 -0.08 -0.26 0.33
CA ALA A 63 -1.22 -0.06 1.21
C ALA A 63 -1.58 1.42 1.40
N LEU A 64 -0.58 2.31 1.56
CA LEU A 64 -0.78 3.75 1.65
C LEU A 64 -1.35 4.31 0.34
N GLY A 65 -0.86 3.84 -0.81
CA GLY A 65 -1.40 4.20 -2.12
C GLY A 65 -2.89 3.89 -2.25
N LEU A 66 -3.29 2.67 -1.87
CA LEU A 66 -4.70 2.28 -1.82
C LEU A 66 -5.53 3.14 -0.86
N ALA A 67 -5.00 3.44 0.32
CA ALA A 67 -5.69 4.28 1.30
C ALA A 67 -5.93 5.70 0.76
N LEU A 68 -4.92 6.32 0.16
CA LEU A 68 -5.04 7.66 -0.46
C LEU A 68 -6.06 7.68 -1.60
N CYS A 69 -6.08 6.64 -2.46
CA CYS A 69 -7.10 6.52 -3.49
C CYS A 69 -8.52 6.49 -2.90
N ARG A 70 -8.71 5.75 -1.80
CA ARG A 70 -10.01 5.62 -1.13
C ARG A 70 -10.45 6.88 -0.39
N THR A 71 -9.51 7.72 0.05
CA THR A 71 -9.80 8.95 0.83
C THR A 71 -9.78 10.23 -0.02
N GLY A 72 -9.75 10.13 -1.35
CA GLY A 72 -9.90 11.28 -2.24
C GLY A 72 -8.59 11.89 -2.77
N ASN A 73 -7.45 11.24 -2.58
CA ASN A 73 -6.15 11.64 -3.12
C ASN A 73 -5.61 10.64 -4.17
N PRO A 74 -6.36 10.34 -5.25
CA PRO A 74 -6.00 9.26 -6.17
C PRO A 74 -4.71 9.52 -6.96
N ARG A 75 -4.34 10.79 -7.20
CA ARG A 75 -3.09 11.11 -7.92
C ARG A 75 -1.85 10.66 -7.14
N GLU A 76 -1.76 11.04 -5.88
CA GLU A 76 -0.68 10.61 -5.00
C GLU A 76 -0.79 9.12 -4.70
N GLY A 77 -2.01 8.65 -4.45
CA GLY A 77 -2.30 7.24 -4.18
C GLY A 77 -1.80 6.31 -5.28
N LEU A 78 -2.10 6.62 -6.55
CA LEU A 78 -1.60 5.84 -7.69
C LEU A 78 -0.08 5.87 -7.81
N THR A 79 0.55 7.01 -7.53
CA THR A 79 2.02 7.11 -7.56
C THR A 79 2.66 6.18 -6.54
N LEU A 80 2.17 6.15 -5.30
CA LEU A 80 2.69 5.26 -4.25
C LEU A 80 2.31 3.79 -4.50
N TYR A 81 1.08 3.56 -4.97
CA TYR A 81 0.59 2.24 -5.34
C TYR A 81 1.51 1.58 -6.38
N ASP A 82 1.88 2.30 -7.44
CA ASP A 82 2.78 1.82 -8.49
C ASP A 82 4.17 1.52 -7.93
N ARG A 83 4.75 2.44 -7.14
CA ARG A 83 6.08 2.24 -6.52
C ARG A 83 6.14 0.99 -5.64
N GLY A 84 5.04 0.68 -4.95
CA GLY A 84 4.93 -0.49 -4.09
C GLY A 84 4.66 -1.78 -4.87
N ARG A 85 3.58 -1.81 -5.66
CA ARG A 85 3.08 -3.04 -6.31
C ARG A 85 4.12 -3.71 -7.20
N TRP A 86 4.93 -2.93 -7.93
CA TRP A 86 5.93 -3.48 -8.86
C TRP A 86 7.06 -4.26 -8.17
N LYS A 87 7.23 -4.06 -6.86
CA LYS A 87 8.25 -4.76 -6.06
C LYS A 87 7.68 -5.93 -5.27
N LEU A 88 6.36 -6.12 -5.26
CA LEU A 88 5.70 -7.20 -4.52
C LEU A 88 5.63 -8.48 -5.36
N PRO A 89 6.06 -9.66 -4.84
CA PRO A 89 6.05 -10.92 -5.57
C PRO A 89 4.68 -11.29 -6.16
N ALA A 90 3.61 -11.07 -5.38
CA ALA A 90 2.24 -11.37 -5.79
C ALA A 90 1.83 -10.67 -7.10
N PHE A 91 2.32 -9.44 -7.32
CA PHE A 91 2.03 -8.70 -8.55
C PHE A 91 2.97 -9.07 -9.69
N ARG A 92 4.19 -9.53 -9.38
CA ARG A 92 5.17 -9.96 -10.39
C ARG A 92 4.76 -11.27 -11.08
N GLU A 93 4.08 -12.17 -10.36
CA GLU A 93 3.61 -13.45 -10.89
C GLU A 93 2.37 -13.31 -11.80
N ILE A 94 1.51 -12.32 -11.52
CA ILE A 94 0.31 -12.02 -12.32
C ILE A 94 0.70 -11.25 -13.60
N TRP A 95 1.81 -10.50 -13.56
CA TRP A 95 2.21 -9.67 -14.68
C TRP A 95 2.70 -10.50 -15.87
N ARG A 96 2.08 -10.28 -17.03
CA ARG A 96 2.60 -10.82 -18.28
C ARG A 96 3.97 -10.22 -18.54
N ASN A 97 4.94 -11.10 -18.77
CA ASN A 97 6.27 -10.69 -19.19
C ASN A 97 6.22 -10.21 -20.66
N LEU A 98 5.74 -8.98 -20.84
CA LEU A 98 5.78 -8.30 -22.13
C LEU A 98 7.20 -7.74 -22.32
N PRO A 99 7.88 -8.03 -23.44
CA PRO A 99 9.20 -7.48 -23.71
C PRO A 99 9.18 -5.96 -23.95
N GLN A 100 8.01 -5.36 -24.17
CA GLN A 100 7.84 -3.93 -24.36
C GLN A 100 7.90 -3.18 -23.00
N PRO A 101 8.51 -1.99 -22.96
CA PRO A 101 8.55 -1.19 -21.74
C PRO A 101 7.15 -0.69 -21.34
N LEU A 102 6.96 -0.46 -20.03
CA LEU A 102 5.77 0.21 -19.52
C LEU A 102 5.73 1.65 -20.03
N TRP A 103 4.62 2.04 -20.66
CA TRP A 103 4.38 3.42 -21.06
C TRP A 103 4.31 4.35 -19.84
N GLN A 104 5.05 5.45 -19.87
CA GLN A 104 5.17 6.44 -18.79
C GLN A 104 4.49 7.79 -19.14
N GLY A 105 3.72 7.85 -20.22
CA GLY A 105 3.10 9.09 -20.68
C GLY A 105 3.74 9.69 -21.94
N GLU A 106 4.67 8.97 -22.58
CA GLU A 106 5.35 9.46 -23.78
C GLU A 106 4.39 9.61 -24.97
N ASN A 107 4.78 10.43 -25.95
CA ASN A 107 4.02 10.56 -27.19
C ASN A 107 3.92 9.20 -27.93
N VAL A 108 2.68 8.86 -28.29
CA VAL A 108 2.30 7.59 -28.94
C VAL A 108 1.88 7.74 -30.41
N THR A 109 2.03 8.92 -31.02
CA THR A 109 1.71 9.15 -32.44
C THR A 109 2.51 8.18 -33.32
N GLY A 110 1.81 7.42 -34.16
CA GLY A 110 2.41 6.39 -35.03
C GLY A 110 2.89 5.11 -34.30
N LYS A 111 2.71 5.01 -32.98
CA LYS A 111 3.03 3.83 -32.19
C LYS A 111 1.77 3.03 -31.88
N ARG A 112 1.95 1.76 -31.50
CA ARG A 112 0.88 0.89 -31.02
C ARG A 112 1.07 0.65 -29.53
N LEU A 113 0.01 0.84 -28.75
CA LEU A 113 -0.04 0.49 -27.34
C LEU A 113 -0.63 -0.91 -27.17
N ILE A 114 0.02 -1.73 -26.35
CA ILE A 114 -0.55 -2.99 -25.86
C ILE A 114 -1.15 -2.68 -24.50
N LEU A 115 -2.46 -2.85 -24.39
CA LEU A 115 -3.16 -2.81 -23.11
C LEU A 115 -3.21 -4.24 -22.57
N SER A 116 -2.55 -4.48 -21.43
CA SER A 116 -2.69 -5.71 -20.67
C SER A 116 -3.31 -5.35 -19.34
N ALA A 117 -4.49 -5.90 -19.07
CA ALA A 117 -5.10 -5.90 -17.75
C ALA A 117 -4.75 -7.21 -17.02
N GLU A 118 -4.90 -7.16 -15.71
CA GLU A 118 -4.95 -8.34 -14.83
C GLU A 118 -6.34 -8.99 -14.86
#